data_AF-A0A661ZEA8-F1
#
_entry.id   AF-A0A661ZEA8-F1
#
_cell.length_a   1.000
_cell.length_b   1.000
_cell.length_c   1.000
_cell.angle_alpha   90.00
_cell.angle_beta   90.00
_cell.angle_gamma   90.00
#
_symmetry.space_group_name_H-M   'P 1'
#
loop_
_entity.id
_entity.type
_entity.pdbx_description
1 polymer ?
#
loop_
_entity_poly.entity_id
_entity_poly.type
_entity_poly.pdbx_seq_one_letter_code
_entity_poly.pdbx_strand_id
1 'polypeptide(L)'
;MQAGLSTKNAPSPSVVLPHYAAGAIFFIIASVLLIFASHDLANTYIGPKILGLTHIMVLGWVTIIIFGALYQLIPVVMEVKLFSEPLAHISFYSIVVGTVLLSYSFWNNYIGKTIYMEIGGGLIFLSVILFAVNVLFSALKTTNKTIENTFIVTAAGWLFLTVSIGILITVNLVFHFIPKTSLELLRIHVHFGIAGWFMMLIIGVASTLLPMFFISHKLNKQYLKLSYFLTNSGLIILAVLMYFDVNMWLKGSAGLILLVGIIFFIKYNYDAYKKRLRKKLDIGMKLSVFAFI
;
A
#
# COMPACT_ATOMS: atom_id res chain seq x y z
N MET A 1 -16.05 35.22 -13.64
CA MET A 1 -15.01 34.64 -12.77
C MET A 1 -14.61 33.29 -13.36
N GLN A 2 -13.38 33.13 -13.85
CA GLN A 2 -12.86 31.81 -14.22
C GLN A 2 -12.83 30.96 -12.95
N ALA A 3 -13.58 29.86 -12.94
CA ALA A 3 -13.51 28.84 -11.90
C ALA A 3 -12.18 28.08 -12.06
N GLY A 4 -11.08 28.73 -11.67
CA GLY A 4 -9.81 28.05 -11.49
C GLY A 4 -9.94 27.14 -10.26
N LEU A 5 -9.67 25.85 -10.43
CA LEU A 5 -9.46 24.93 -9.31
C LEU A 5 -8.49 25.61 -8.33
N SER A 6 -8.92 25.77 -7.07
CA SER A 6 -8.06 26.35 -6.03
C SER A 6 -6.85 25.43 -5.82
N THR A 7 -5.73 25.75 -6.48
CA THR A 7 -4.44 25.05 -6.35
C THR A 7 -3.73 25.37 -5.05
N LYS A 8 -4.37 26.09 -4.12
CA LYS A 8 -3.74 26.64 -2.92
C LYS A 8 -3.06 25.58 -2.05
N ASN A 9 -3.57 24.34 -2.09
CA ASN A 9 -3.02 23.22 -1.32
C ASN A 9 -2.22 22.20 -2.15
N ALA A 10 -2.15 22.36 -3.47
CA ALA A 10 -1.45 21.41 -4.33
C ALA A 10 0.05 21.39 -4.00
N PRO A 11 0.68 20.21 -3.95
CA PRO A 11 2.13 20.13 -3.75
C PRO A 11 2.86 20.57 -5.02
N SER A 12 4.16 20.84 -4.89
CA SER A 12 5.00 21.07 -6.06
C SER A 12 5.03 19.85 -7.00
N PRO A 13 5.09 20.06 -8.33
CA PRO A 13 5.21 18.95 -9.29
C PRO A 13 6.43 18.05 -9.05
N SER A 14 7.51 18.60 -8.48
CA SER A 14 8.71 17.85 -8.11
C SER A 14 8.48 16.82 -7.01
N VAL A 15 7.44 16.96 -6.19
CA VAL A 15 7.05 15.93 -5.21
C VAL A 15 6.36 14.75 -5.90
N VAL A 16 5.64 14.97 -6.99
CA VAL A 16 4.70 14.00 -7.56
C VAL A 16 5.25 13.32 -8.81
N LEU A 17 5.74 14.09 -9.79
CA LEU A 17 6.16 13.56 -11.09
C LEU A 17 7.32 12.54 -11.02
N PRO A 18 8.35 12.71 -10.18
CA PRO A 18 9.43 11.73 -10.09
C PRO A 18 8.96 10.34 -9.67
N HIS A 19 7.93 10.25 -8.83
CA HIS A 19 7.33 8.98 -8.42
C HIS A 19 6.71 8.26 -9.62
N TYR A 20 5.93 8.96 -10.45
CA TYR A 20 5.35 8.36 -11.65
C TYR A 20 6.42 7.89 -12.65
N ALA A 21 7.45 8.71 -12.87
CA ALA A 21 8.55 8.36 -13.76
C ALA A 21 9.35 7.15 -13.25
N ALA A 22 9.77 7.18 -11.98
CA ALA A 22 10.53 6.08 -11.37
C ALA A 22 9.71 4.79 -11.33
N GLY A 23 8.43 4.86 -10.95
CA GLY A 23 7.55 3.70 -10.94
C GLY A 23 7.41 3.05 -12.31
N ALA A 24 7.28 3.84 -13.39
CA ALA A 24 7.25 3.32 -14.75
C ALA A 24 8.58 2.66 -15.14
N ILE A 25 9.72 3.26 -14.77
CA ILE A 25 11.05 2.67 -15.01
C ILE A 25 11.19 1.33 -14.28
N PHE A 26 10.84 1.26 -12.99
CA PHE A 26 10.90 0.02 -12.22
C PHE A 26 9.98 -1.06 -12.78
N PHE A 27 8.80 -0.70 -13.30
CA PHE A 27 7.92 -1.65 -13.97
C PHE A 27 8.56 -2.25 -15.22
N ILE A 28 9.22 -1.43 -16.05
CA ILE A 28 9.97 -1.89 -17.23
C ILE A 28 11.13 -2.80 -16.80
N ILE A 29 11.91 -2.39 -15.80
CA ILE A 29 13.02 -3.18 -15.25
C ILE A 29 12.51 -4.54 -14.76
N ALA A 30 11.44 -4.57 -13.97
CA ALA A 30 10.85 -5.81 -13.47
C ALA A 30 10.37 -6.72 -14.61
N SER A 31 9.75 -6.15 -15.64
CA SER A 31 9.27 -6.88 -16.81
C SER A 31 10.43 -7.55 -17.56
N VAL A 32 11.56 -6.86 -17.72
CA VAL A 32 12.76 -7.42 -18.34
C VAL A 32 13.40 -8.49 -17.44
N LEU A 33 13.57 -8.22 -16.15
CA LEU A 33 14.14 -9.17 -15.19
C LEU A 33 13.30 -10.45 -15.05
N LEU A 34 11.97 -10.34 -15.22
CA LEU A 34 11.07 -11.50 -15.20
C LEU A 34 11.42 -12.53 -16.30
N ILE A 35 11.90 -12.09 -17.46
CA ILE A 35 12.34 -13.00 -18.54
C ILE A 35 13.50 -13.88 -18.03
N PHE A 36 14.44 -13.29 -17.30
CA PHE A 36 15.62 -13.97 -16.75
C PHE A 36 15.33 -14.80 -15.48
N ALA A 37 14.21 -14.55 -14.82
CA ALA A 37 13.77 -15.32 -13.65
C ALA A 37 12.60 -16.27 -13.96
N SER A 38 12.21 -16.40 -15.23
CA SER A 38 11.05 -17.21 -15.65
C SER A 38 11.15 -18.67 -15.21
N HIS A 39 12.36 -19.24 -15.27
CA HIS A 39 12.61 -20.59 -14.78
C HIS A 39 12.51 -20.68 -13.24
N ASP A 40 13.07 -19.70 -12.52
CA ASP A 40 12.97 -19.64 -11.06
C ASP A 40 11.51 -19.57 -10.58
N LEU A 41 10.66 -18.82 -11.32
CA LEU A 41 9.23 -18.66 -11.01
C LEU A 41 8.46 -19.98 -11.14
N ALA A 42 8.83 -20.82 -12.10
CA ALA A 42 8.21 -22.13 -12.30
C ALA A 42 8.55 -23.13 -11.16
N ASN A 43 9.68 -22.91 -10.47
CA ASN A 43 10.19 -23.83 -9.46
C ASN A 43 9.74 -23.46 -8.03
N THR A 44 9.85 -22.18 -7.64
CA THR A 44 9.51 -21.73 -6.29
C THR A 44 9.07 -20.27 -6.24
N TYR A 45 8.06 -19.99 -5.42
CA TYR A 45 7.56 -18.63 -5.21
C TYR A 45 8.35 -17.83 -4.15
N ILE A 46 9.30 -18.47 -3.46
CA ILE A 46 10.16 -17.84 -2.43
C ILE A 46 11.65 -17.87 -2.78
N GLY A 47 11.99 -18.16 -4.04
CA GLY A 47 13.39 -18.14 -4.50
C GLY A 47 13.99 -16.73 -4.44
N PRO A 48 15.33 -16.59 -4.28
CA PRO A 48 15.98 -15.29 -4.11
C PRO A 48 15.67 -14.29 -5.23
N LYS A 49 15.76 -14.72 -6.51
CA LYS A 49 15.40 -13.85 -7.64
C LYS A 49 13.92 -13.44 -7.63
N ILE A 50 13.02 -14.33 -7.21
CA ILE A 50 11.59 -14.06 -7.11
C ILE A 50 11.31 -13.06 -5.99
N LEU A 51 12.01 -13.17 -4.85
CA LEU A 51 11.95 -12.17 -3.79
C LEU A 51 12.45 -10.80 -4.28
N GLY A 52 13.58 -10.76 -5.01
CA GLY A 52 14.10 -9.53 -5.61
C GLY A 52 13.09 -8.89 -6.54
N LEU A 53 12.53 -9.66 -7.49
CA LEU A 53 11.48 -9.18 -8.40
C LEU A 53 10.24 -8.70 -7.68
N THR A 54 9.81 -9.42 -6.64
CA THR A 54 8.65 -9.04 -5.83
C THR A 54 8.85 -7.66 -5.21
N HIS A 55 10.04 -7.35 -4.68
CA HIS A 55 10.33 -6.05 -4.10
C HIS A 55 10.47 -4.95 -5.16
N ILE A 56 11.05 -5.23 -6.34
CA ILE A 56 11.04 -4.29 -7.46
C ILE A 56 9.60 -3.94 -7.85
N MET A 57 8.73 -4.94 -7.98
CA MET A 57 7.32 -4.73 -8.35
C MET A 57 6.53 -4.00 -7.27
N VAL A 58 6.63 -4.44 -6.01
CA VAL A 58 5.81 -3.90 -4.92
C VAL A 58 6.35 -2.56 -4.42
N LEU A 59 7.66 -2.41 -4.19
CA LEU A 59 8.24 -1.17 -3.69
C LEU A 59 8.61 -0.21 -4.83
N GLY A 60 9.35 -0.69 -5.82
CA GLY A 60 9.88 0.13 -6.92
C GLY A 60 8.81 0.64 -7.87
N TRP A 61 7.79 -0.18 -8.15
CA TRP A 61 6.66 0.24 -8.98
C TRP A 61 5.45 0.66 -8.13
N VAL A 62 4.73 -0.30 -7.54
CA VAL A 62 3.40 -0.04 -6.95
C VAL A 62 3.45 1.00 -5.84
N THR A 63 4.36 0.85 -4.86
CA THR A 63 4.43 1.74 -3.69
C THR A 63 4.91 3.13 -4.06
N ILE A 64 5.92 3.25 -4.93
CA ILE A 64 6.38 4.56 -5.43
C ILE A 64 5.24 5.30 -6.16
N ILE A 65 4.49 4.62 -7.05
CA ILE A 65 3.31 5.23 -7.70
C ILE A 65 2.29 5.70 -6.67
N ILE A 66 2.01 4.86 -5.67
CA ILE A 66 1.08 5.19 -4.58
C ILE A 66 1.54 6.43 -3.80
N PHE A 67 2.84 6.55 -3.47
CA PHE A 67 3.36 7.70 -2.73
C PHE A 67 3.13 8.99 -3.51
N GLY A 68 3.51 9.03 -4.79
CA GLY A 68 3.24 10.17 -5.67
C GLY A 68 1.75 10.50 -5.77
N ALA A 69 0.91 9.47 -5.94
CA ALA A 69 -0.54 9.62 -6.01
C ALA A 69 -1.14 10.15 -4.70
N LEU A 70 -0.63 9.74 -3.54
CA LEU A 70 -1.13 10.22 -2.26
C LEU A 70 -0.68 11.63 -1.93
N TYR A 71 0.53 12.03 -2.31
CA TYR A 71 0.97 13.41 -2.10
C TYR A 71 0.10 14.42 -2.85
N GLN A 72 -0.43 14.07 -4.04
CA GLN A 72 -1.43 14.90 -4.73
C GLN A 72 -2.87 14.73 -4.18
N LEU A 73 -3.22 13.52 -3.71
CA LEU A 73 -4.60 13.23 -3.31
C LEU A 73 -4.93 13.73 -1.91
N ILE A 74 -3.99 13.66 -0.97
CA ILE A 74 -4.17 14.13 0.40
C ILE A 74 -4.65 15.59 0.42
N PRO A 75 -4.05 16.52 -0.34
CA PRO A 75 -4.56 17.88 -0.38
C PRO A 75 -5.96 18.09 -0.94
N VAL A 76 -6.40 17.19 -1.83
CA VAL A 76 -7.74 17.23 -2.41
C VAL A 76 -8.76 16.66 -1.43
N VAL A 77 -8.46 15.51 -0.82
CA VAL A 77 -9.42 14.77 0.01
C VAL A 77 -9.49 15.29 1.44
N MET A 78 -8.35 15.70 1.98
CA MET A 78 -8.26 16.22 3.35
C MET A 78 -8.30 17.75 3.41
N GLU A 79 -8.36 18.43 2.26
CA GLU A 79 -8.47 19.89 2.14
C GLU A 79 -7.35 20.67 2.87
N VAL A 80 -6.17 20.07 2.99
CA VAL A 80 -5.00 20.64 3.68
C VAL A 80 -3.75 20.56 2.82
N LYS A 81 -2.75 21.40 3.07
CA LYS A 81 -1.42 21.20 2.45
C LYS A 81 -0.79 19.92 2.96
N LEU A 82 0.00 19.28 2.09
CA LEU A 82 0.92 18.22 2.52
C LEU A 82 1.81 18.76 3.65
N PHE A 83 2.06 17.93 4.67
CA PHE A 83 2.76 18.36 5.87
C PHE A 83 4.17 18.85 5.57
N SER A 84 4.95 18.12 4.76
CA SER A 84 6.31 18.51 4.39
C SER A 84 6.74 17.93 3.04
N GLU A 85 7.01 18.81 2.08
CA GLU A 85 7.58 18.40 0.78
C GLU A 85 9.02 17.89 0.90
N PRO A 86 9.93 18.47 1.71
CA PRO A 86 11.26 17.89 1.91
C PRO A 86 11.23 16.44 2.39
N LEU A 87 10.32 16.08 3.30
CA LEU A 87 10.18 14.69 3.75
C LEU A 87 9.75 13.77 2.61
N ALA A 88 8.89 14.25 1.71
CA ALA A 88 8.47 13.48 0.52
C ALA A 88 9.65 13.22 -0.43
N HIS A 89 10.54 14.20 -0.64
CA HIS A 89 11.73 14.02 -1.46
C HIS A 89 12.73 13.03 -0.84
N ILE A 90 13.01 13.15 0.47
CA ILE A 90 13.91 12.22 1.17
C ILE A 90 13.31 10.82 1.15
N SER A 91 12.01 10.70 1.38
CA SER A 91 11.28 9.43 1.27
C SER A 91 11.44 8.81 -0.12
N PHE A 92 11.26 9.61 -1.19
CA PHE A 92 11.43 9.18 -2.58
C PHE A 92 12.83 8.63 -2.87
N TYR A 93 13.89 9.41 -2.59
CA TYR A 93 15.25 8.95 -2.88
C TYR A 93 15.62 7.71 -2.05
N SER A 94 15.17 7.65 -0.79
CA SER A 94 15.42 6.52 0.10
C SER A 94 14.73 5.24 -0.40
N ILE A 95 13.47 5.29 -0.84
CA ILE A 95 12.80 4.09 -1.37
C ILE A 95 13.37 3.64 -2.71
N VAL A 96 13.77 4.57 -3.59
CA VAL A 96 14.38 4.23 -4.88
C VAL A 96 15.71 3.50 -4.66
N VAL A 97 16.63 4.11 -3.91
CA VAL A 97 17.95 3.50 -3.64
C VAL A 97 17.79 2.24 -2.81
N GLY A 98 16.95 2.27 -1.77
CA GLY A 98 16.71 1.13 -0.91
C GLY A 98 16.14 -0.08 -1.66
N THR A 99 15.20 0.14 -2.57
CA THR A 99 14.62 -0.92 -3.41
C THR A 99 15.66 -1.54 -4.33
N VAL A 100 16.53 -0.73 -4.96
CA VAL A 100 17.61 -1.24 -5.82
C VAL A 100 18.56 -2.12 -5.01
N LEU A 101 19.06 -1.63 -3.87
CA LEU A 101 20.03 -2.36 -3.05
C LEU A 101 19.43 -3.65 -2.48
N LEU A 102 18.22 -3.59 -1.92
CA LEU A 102 17.56 -4.77 -1.34
C LEU A 102 17.30 -5.82 -2.42
N SER A 103 16.75 -5.41 -3.57
CA SER A 103 16.41 -6.32 -4.66
C SER A 103 17.66 -6.93 -5.31
N TYR A 104 18.74 -6.15 -5.43
CA TYR A 104 20.04 -6.65 -5.86
C TYR A 104 20.60 -7.69 -4.90
N SER A 105 20.46 -7.48 -3.59
CA SER A 105 20.87 -8.45 -2.57
C SER A 105 20.13 -9.78 -2.76
N PHE A 106 18.81 -9.73 -2.88
CA PHE A 106 18.01 -10.94 -3.14
C PHE A 106 18.38 -11.62 -4.46
N TRP A 107 18.53 -10.85 -5.54
CA TRP A 107 18.82 -11.37 -6.88
C TRP A 107 20.13 -12.18 -6.91
N ASN A 108 21.15 -11.74 -6.17
CA ASN A 108 22.45 -12.42 -6.08
C ASN A 108 22.54 -13.43 -4.93
N ASN A 109 21.40 -13.78 -4.31
CA ASN A 109 21.33 -14.70 -3.18
C ASN A 109 22.16 -14.24 -1.96
N TYR A 110 22.31 -12.94 -1.78
CA TYR A 110 22.92 -12.31 -0.61
C TYR A 110 21.86 -12.15 0.49
N ILE A 111 21.49 -13.27 1.12
CA ILE A 111 20.50 -13.33 2.20
C ILE A 111 21.20 -13.29 3.56
N GLY A 112 20.75 -12.41 4.46
CA GLY A 112 21.29 -12.26 5.81
C GLY A 112 22.15 -11.01 5.95
N LYS A 113 23.32 -11.13 6.60
CA LYS A 113 24.19 -10.00 6.95
C LYS A 113 25.02 -9.50 5.77
N THR A 114 24.41 -8.75 4.87
CA THR A 114 25.11 -8.10 3.76
C THR A 114 24.88 -6.59 3.78
N ILE A 115 25.87 -5.83 3.32
CA ILE A 115 25.79 -4.36 3.32
C ILE A 115 24.63 -3.86 2.44
N TYR A 116 24.32 -4.57 1.35
CA TYR A 116 23.21 -4.24 0.45
C TYR A 116 21.86 -4.46 1.12
N MET A 117 21.69 -5.56 1.86
CA MET A 117 20.44 -5.88 2.56
C MET A 117 20.20 -4.93 3.74
N GLU A 118 21.24 -4.64 4.52
CA GLU A 118 21.16 -3.74 5.69
C GLU A 118 20.88 -2.29 5.28
N ILE A 119 21.68 -1.74 4.35
CA ILE A 119 21.45 -0.37 3.86
C ILE A 119 20.14 -0.30 3.09
N GLY A 120 19.85 -1.28 2.23
CA GLY A 120 18.62 -1.33 1.45
C GLY A 120 17.37 -1.34 2.31
N GLY A 121 17.31 -2.26 3.28
CA GLY A 121 16.22 -2.35 4.26
C GLY A 121 16.10 -1.10 5.13
N GLY A 122 17.23 -0.55 5.60
CA GLY A 122 17.26 0.68 6.39
C GLY A 122 16.72 1.90 5.65
N LEU A 123 17.08 2.07 4.37
CA LEU A 123 16.58 3.16 3.53
C LEU A 123 15.08 3.01 3.22
N ILE A 124 14.59 1.79 2.96
CA ILE A 124 13.16 1.53 2.79
C ILE A 124 12.40 1.88 4.07
N PHE A 125 12.91 1.49 5.24
CA PHE A 125 12.28 1.79 6.52
C PHE A 125 12.25 3.28 6.83
N LEU A 126 13.36 3.99 6.59
CA LEU A 126 13.41 5.45 6.66
C LEU A 126 12.35 6.07 5.75
N SER A 127 12.28 5.63 4.49
CA SER A 127 11.30 6.15 3.54
C SER A 127 9.86 5.99 4.03
N VAL A 128 9.51 4.81 4.55
CA VAL A 128 8.16 4.52 5.04
C VAL A 128 7.83 5.30 6.31
N ILE A 129 8.79 5.49 7.23
CA ILE A 129 8.59 6.38 8.39
C ILE A 129 8.29 7.79 7.93
N LEU A 130 9.12 8.34 7.03
CA LEU A 130 8.94 9.70 6.53
C LEU A 130 7.61 9.88 5.80
N PHE A 131 7.21 8.90 4.99
CA PHE A 131 5.91 8.87 4.34
C PHE A 131 4.77 8.82 5.37
N ALA A 132 4.82 7.90 6.34
CA ALA A 132 3.78 7.74 7.36
C ALA A 132 3.63 9.00 8.23
N VAL A 133 4.74 9.64 8.60
CA VAL A 133 4.74 10.95 9.27
C VAL A 133 4.06 12.00 8.38
N ASN A 134 4.42 12.07 7.10
CA ASN A 134 3.82 13.05 6.19
C ASN A 134 2.30 12.86 6.07
N VAL A 135 1.83 11.61 5.94
CA VAL A 135 0.40 11.28 5.89
C VAL A 135 -0.29 11.63 7.21
N LEU A 136 0.24 11.16 8.34
CA LEU A 136 -0.36 11.35 9.66
C LEU A 136 -0.47 12.83 10.01
N PHE A 137 0.61 13.60 9.89
CA PHE A 137 0.60 15.01 10.25
C PHE A 137 -0.17 15.88 9.26
N SER A 138 -0.35 15.45 8.01
CA SER A 138 -1.32 16.08 7.11
C SER A 138 -2.74 15.82 7.59
N ALA A 139 -3.07 14.57 7.90
CA ALA A 139 -4.39 14.18 8.38
C ALA A 139 -4.74 14.84 9.73
N LEU A 140 -3.78 15.03 10.64
CA LEU A 140 -4.02 15.71 11.92
C LEU A 140 -4.42 17.19 11.75
N LYS A 141 -4.06 17.83 10.63
CA LYS A 141 -4.43 19.22 10.32
C LYS A 141 -5.83 19.35 9.71
N THR A 142 -6.45 18.25 9.26
CA THR A 142 -7.75 18.34 8.60
C THR A 142 -8.88 18.54 9.60
N THR A 143 -9.84 19.39 9.24
CA THR A 143 -11.13 19.51 9.93
C THR A 143 -12.15 18.49 9.40
N ASN A 144 -11.89 17.87 8.24
CA ASN A 144 -12.79 16.92 7.59
C ASN A 144 -12.42 15.47 7.97
N LYS A 145 -12.86 15.02 9.14
CA LYS A 145 -12.56 13.68 9.66
C LYS A 145 -13.54 12.63 9.12
N THR A 146 -13.29 12.16 7.90
CA THR A 146 -14.09 11.11 7.25
C THR A 146 -13.54 9.70 7.50
N ILE A 147 -14.36 8.67 7.26
CA ILE A 147 -13.91 7.27 7.38
C ILE A 147 -12.87 6.93 6.31
N GLU A 148 -12.95 7.54 5.13
CA GLU A 148 -11.99 7.40 4.04
C GLU A 148 -10.60 7.91 4.44
N ASN A 149 -10.54 9.04 5.15
CA ASN A 149 -9.29 9.57 5.68
C ASN A 149 -8.68 8.61 6.70
N THR A 150 -9.51 8.00 7.55
CA THR A 150 -9.07 6.96 8.48
C THR A 150 -8.49 5.74 7.74
N PHE A 151 -9.12 5.27 6.66
CA PHE A 151 -8.55 4.20 5.84
C PHE A 151 -7.14 4.54 5.31
N ILE A 152 -6.94 5.75 4.79
CA ILE A 152 -5.64 6.19 4.25
C ILE A 152 -4.56 6.22 5.34
N VAL A 153 -4.87 6.79 6.52
CA VAL A 153 -3.93 6.86 7.65
C VAL A 153 -3.62 5.47 8.18
N THR A 154 -4.64 4.62 8.36
CA THR A 154 -4.47 3.23 8.83
C THR A 154 -3.67 2.39 7.84
N ALA A 155 -3.85 2.58 6.53
CA ALA A 155 -3.03 1.94 5.52
C ALA A 155 -1.55 2.32 5.66
N ALA A 156 -1.23 3.60 5.84
CA ALA A 156 0.16 4.04 6.08
C ALA A 156 0.76 3.38 7.34
N GLY A 157 -0.03 3.21 8.40
CA GLY A 157 0.36 2.44 9.59
C GLY A 157 0.62 0.97 9.28
N TRP A 158 -0.23 0.33 8.49
CA TRP A 158 -0.01 -1.06 8.05
C TRP A 158 1.23 -1.22 7.16
N LEU A 159 1.56 -0.24 6.31
CA LEU A 159 2.82 -0.27 5.55
C LEU A 159 4.03 -0.21 6.48
N PHE A 160 3.99 0.67 7.48
CA PHE A 160 5.03 0.75 8.50
C PHE A 160 5.21 -0.60 9.22
N LEU A 161 4.12 -1.24 9.63
CA LEU A 161 4.17 -2.58 10.24
C LEU A 161 4.69 -3.64 9.26
N THR A 162 4.27 -3.60 8.00
CA THR A 162 4.75 -4.52 6.95
C THR A 162 6.26 -4.46 6.81
N VAL A 163 6.83 -3.27 6.66
CA VAL A 163 8.28 -3.09 6.53
C VAL A 163 9.01 -3.44 7.84
N SER A 164 8.43 -3.13 9.00
CA SER A 164 8.98 -3.54 10.29
C SER A 164 9.10 -5.05 10.41
N ILE A 165 8.08 -5.81 10.00
CA ILE A 165 8.14 -7.28 9.95
C ILE A 165 9.17 -7.74 8.91
N GLY A 166 9.29 -7.04 7.77
CA GLY A 166 10.32 -7.32 6.77
C GLY A 166 11.73 -7.26 7.36
N ILE A 167 12.07 -6.16 8.05
CA ILE A 167 13.35 -6.03 8.77
C ILE A 167 13.46 -7.09 9.87
N LEU A 168 12.38 -7.36 10.59
CA LEU A 168 12.39 -8.37 11.64
C LEU A 168 12.80 -9.73 11.11
N ILE A 169 12.30 -10.12 9.93
CA ILE A 169 12.69 -11.35 9.24
C ILE A 169 14.19 -11.33 8.91
N THR A 170 14.71 -10.23 8.36
CA THR A 170 16.13 -10.13 7.98
C THR A 170 17.06 -10.21 9.18
N VAL A 171 16.70 -9.58 10.29
CA VAL A 171 17.46 -9.63 11.55
C VAL A 171 17.37 -11.03 12.18
N ASN A 172 16.18 -11.65 12.17
CA ASN A 172 15.99 -12.98 12.75
C ASN A 172 16.74 -14.08 11.97
N LEU A 173 16.96 -13.91 10.66
CA LEU A 173 17.81 -14.80 9.87
C LEU A 173 19.27 -14.86 10.36
N VAL A 174 19.74 -13.82 11.06
CA VAL A 174 21.12 -13.74 11.56
C VAL A 174 21.17 -14.14 13.03
N PHE A 175 20.30 -13.54 13.86
CA PHE A 175 20.39 -13.65 15.31
C PHE A 175 19.47 -14.72 15.93
N HIS A 176 18.50 -15.25 15.19
CA HIS A 176 17.62 -16.34 15.62
C HIS A 176 16.93 -16.14 16.99
N PHE A 177 16.56 -14.90 17.31
CA PHE A 177 15.99 -14.54 18.62
C PHE A 177 14.47 -14.75 18.71
N ILE A 178 13.77 -14.90 17.58
CA ILE A 178 12.37 -15.29 17.52
C ILE A 178 12.32 -16.78 17.16
N PRO A 179 11.64 -17.63 17.97
CA PRO A 179 11.49 -19.05 17.72
C PRO A 179 10.43 -19.32 16.63
N LYS A 180 10.58 -18.67 15.47
CA LYS A 180 9.71 -18.79 14.29
C LYS A 180 10.56 -18.84 13.05
N THR A 181 10.15 -19.67 12.10
CA THR A 181 10.78 -19.74 10.78
C THR A 181 10.52 -18.45 10.01
N SER A 182 11.43 -18.11 9.11
CA SER A 182 11.26 -16.98 8.20
C SER A 182 9.99 -17.10 7.36
N LEU A 183 9.55 -18.33 7.05
CA LEU A 183 8.33 -18.58 6.30
C LEU A 183 7.07 -18.24 7.12
N GLU A 184 7.03 -18.56 8.42
CA GLU A 184 5.91 -18.19 9.30
C GLU A 184 5.78 -16.66 9.41
N LEU A 185 6.89 -15.96 9.61
CA LEU A 185 6.90 -14.49 9.67
C LEU A 185 6.60 -13.86 8.30
N LEU A 186 7.07 -14.45 7.21
CA LEU A 186 6.80 -14.00 5.85
C LEU A 186 5.29 -14.05 5.53
N ARG A 187 4.55 -15.04 6.02
CA ARG A 187 3.09 -15.08 5.85
C ARG A 187 2.43 -13.85 6.46
N ILE A 188 2.83 -13.46 7.67
CA ILE A 188 2.30 -12.27 8.35
C ILE A 188 2.68 -11.00 7.58
N HIS A 189 3.95 -10.89 7.16
CA HIS A 189 4.45 -9.77 6.33
C HIS A 189 3.60 -9.58 5.06
N VAL A 190 3.34 -10.66 4.31
CA VAL A 190 2.56 -10.61 3.08
C VAL A 190 1.10 -10.19 3.33
N HIS A 191 0.46 -10.71 4.38
CA HIS A 191 -0.92 -10.33 4.71
C HIS A 191 -1.01 -8.86 5.15
N PHE A 192 -0.05 -8.37 5.92
CA PHE A 192 0.02 -6.94 6.28
C PHE A 192 0.23 -6.07 5.04
N GLY A 193 1.10 -6.48 4.11
CA GLY A 193 1.34 -5.73 2.88
C GLY A 193 0.14 -5.69 1.93
N ILE A 194 -0.51 -6.83 1.71
CA ILE A 194 -1.64 -6.93 0.77
C ILE A 194 -2.93 -6.40 1.37
N ALA A 195 -3.35 -6.93 2.52
CA ALA A 195 -4.64 -6.57 3.11
C ALA A 195 -4.56 -5.27 3.93
N GLY A 196 -3.48 -5.11 4.70
CA GLY A 196 -3.30 -3.96 5.59
C GLY A 196 -2.88 -2.70 4.85
N TRP A 197 -1.84 -2.77 4.02
CA TRP A 197 -1.35 -1.61 3.26
C TRP A 197 -2.17 -1.39 1.99
N PHE A 198 -2.09 -2.32 1.04
CA PHE A 198 -2.59 -2.09 -0.32
C PHE A 198 -4.12 -2.03 -0.38
N MET A 199 -4.82 -3.05 0.14
CA MET A 199 -6.29 -3.11 0.10
C MET A 199 -6.94 -2.01 0.94
N MET A 200 -6.46 -1.77 2.17
CA MET A 200 -6.98 -0.70 3.03
C MET A 200 -6.86 0.68 2.35
N LEU A 201 -5.75 0.92 1.66
CA LEU A 201 -5.56 2.15 0.90
C LEU A 201 -6.54 2.26 -0.27
N ILE A 202 -6.68 1.19 -1.05
CA ILE A 202 -7.65 1.13 -2.16
C ILE A 202 -9.05 1.45 -1.66
N ILE A 203 -9.47 0.85 -0.53
CA ILE A 203 -10.79 1.11 0.06
C ILE A 203 -10.96 2.60 0.36
N GLY A 204 -10.00 3.23 1.04
CA GLY A 204 -10.07 4.67 1.37
C GLY A 204 -10.11 5.57 0.14
N VAL A 205 -9.18 5.35 -0.80
CA VAL A 205 -9.04 6.17 -2.00
C VAL A 205 -10.21 5.99 -2.96
N ALA A 206 -10.60 4.75 -3.28
CA ALA A 206 -11.69 4.47 -4.20
C ALA A 206 -13.04 4.95 -3.65
N SER A 207 -13.27 4.79 -2.34
CA SER A 207 -14.50 5.28 -1.68
C SER A 207 -14.60 6.81 -1.67
N THR A 208 -13.50 7.51 -1.95
CA THR A 208 -13.49 8.96 -2.16
C THR A 208 -13.66 9.31 -3.63
N LEU A 209 -12.82 8.74 -4.49
CA LEU A 209 -12.73 9.13 -5.90
C LEU A 209 -13.94 8.66 -6.71
N LEU A 210 -14.42 7.43 -6.52
CA LEU A 210 -15.53 6.91 -7.30
C LEU A 210 -16.80 7.76 -7.12
N PRO A 211 -17.26 8.07 -5.88
CA PRO A 211 -18.40 8.98 -5.71
C PRO A 211 -18.18 10.37 -6.31
N MET A 212 -16.96 10.91 -6.21
CA MET A 212 -16.62 12.23 -6.76
C MET A 212 -16.78 12.26 -8.28
N PHE A 213 -16.24 11.26 -8.99
CA PHE A 213 -16.33 11.18 -10.45
C PHE A 213 -17.72 10.77 -10.95
N PHE A 214 -18.48 9.98 -10.18
CA PHE A 214 -19.86 9.63 -10.47
C PHE A 214 -20.86 10.75 -10.18
N ILE A 215 -20.46 11.75 -9.40
CA ILE A 215 -21.32 12.79 -8.84
C ILE A 215 -22.45 12.14 -8.03
N SER A 216 -22.06 11.25 -7.11
CA SER A 216 -22.99 10.47 -6.29
C SER A 216 -23.11 11.07 -4.89
N HIS A 217 -24.34 11.32 -4.45
CA HIS A 217 -24.64 11.91 -3.14
C HIS A 217 -25.43 10.95 -2.24
N LYS A 218 -25.52 11.28 -0.94
CA LYS A 218 -26.31 10.53 0.07
C LYS A 218 -26.00 9.03 0.07
N LEU A 219 -24.71 8.69 0.13
CA LEU A 219 -24.22 7.32 0.23
C LEU A 219 -24.20 6.84 1.68
N ASN A 220 -24.54 5.57 1.90
CA ASN A 220 -24.56 4.99 3.24
C ASN A 220 -23.13 4.66 3.70
N LYS A 221 -22.53 5.54 4.51
CA LYS A 221 -21.19 5.36 5.06
C LYS A 221 -21.10 4.24 6.10
N GLN A 222 -22.21 3.66 6.54
CA GLN A 222 -22.20 2.50 7.44
C GLN A 222 -21.50 1.30 6.81
N TYR A 223 -21.63 1.11 5.48
CA TYR A 223 -20.91 0.05 4.79
C TYR A 223 -19.40 0.23 4.87
N LEU A 224 -18.89 1.46 4.78
CA LEU A 224 -17.46 1.72 4.95
C LEU A 224 -16.99 1.54 6.39
N LYS A 225 -17.81 1.90 7.39
CA LYS A 225 -17.49 1.62 8.80
C LYS A 225 -17.39 0.11 9.06
N LEU A 226 -18.37 -0.66 8.58
CA LEU A 226 -18.35 -2.13 8.68
C LEU A 226 -17.12 -2.71 7.95
N SER A 227 -16.85 -2.23 6.74
CA SER A 227 -15.66 -2.61 5.97
C SER A 227 -14.38 -2.36 6.77
N TYR A 228 -14.26 -1.18 7.39
CA TYR A 228 -13.09 -0.80 8.18
C TYR A 228 -12.85 -1.73 9.37
N PHE A 229 -13.88 -1.91 10.21
CA PHE A 229 -13.75 -2.71 11.43
C PHE A 229 -13.57 -4.20 11.12
N LEU A 230 -14.30 -4.75 10.15
CA LEU A 230 -14.18 -6.17 9.78
C LEU A 230 -12.83 -6.46 9.12
N THR A 231 -12.35 -5.61 8.22
CA THR A 231 -11.05 -5.81 7.56
C THR A 231 -9.90 -5.74 8.58
N ASN A 232 -9.88 -4.72 9.45
CA ASN A 232 -8.83 -4.58 10.46
C ASN A 232 -8.89 -5.69 11.53
N SER A 233 -10.07 -5.99 12.08
CA SER A 233 -10.21 -7.03 13.09
C SER A 233 -9.90 -8.42 12.52
N GLY A 234 -10.41 -8.73 11.32
CA GLY A 234 -10.11 -9.98 10.62
C GLY A 234 -8.60 -10.13 10.36
N LEU A 235 -7.92 -9.07 9.92
CA LEU A 235 -6.47 -9.09 9.68
C LEU A 235 -5.67 -9.27 10.98
N ILE A 236 -6.02 -8.55 12.04
CA ILE A 236 -5.35 -8.66 13.35
C ILE A 236 -5.53 -10.08 13.91
N ILE A 237 -6.77 -10.59 13.92
CA ILE A 237 -7.07 -11.94 14.39
C ILE A 237 -6.30 -12.95 13.54
N LEU A 238 -6.32 -12.84 12.21
CA LEU A 238 -5.61 -13.73 11.31
C LEU A 238 -4.10 -13.76 11.61
N ALA A 239 -3.47 -12.60 11.81
CA ALA A 239 -2.05 -12.51 12.11
C ALA A 239 -1.69 -13.14 13.47
N VAL A 240 -2.53 -12.92 14.49
CA VAL A 240 -2.36 -13.57 15.81
C VAL A 240 -2.47 -15.09 15.67
N LEU A 241 -3.49 -15.58 14.97
CA LEU A 241 -3.69 -17.02 14.75
C LEU A 241 -2.57 -17.65 13.92
N MET A 242 -2.01 -16.91 12.94
CA MET A 242 -0.84 -17.35 12.19
C MET A 242 0.41 -17.42 13.07
N TYR A 243 0.63 -16.42 13.93
CA TYR A 243 1.79 -16.38 14.81
C TYR A 243 1.81 -17.54 15.82
N PHE A 244 0.68 -17.82 16.44
CA PHE A 244 0.53 -18.92 17.41
C PHE A 244 0.27 -20.29 16.76
N ASP A 245 0.33 -20.37 15.43
CA ASP A 245 0.00 -21.56 14.63
C ASP A 245 -1.27 -22.29 15.08
N VAL A 246 -2.33 -21.52 15.28
CA VAL A 246 -3.64 -22.05 15.64
C VAL A 246 -4.24 -22.82 14.44
N ASN A 247 -5.19 -23.71 14.71
CA ASN A 247 -5.81 -24.57 13.70
C ASN A 247 -6.32 -23.82 12.45
N MET A 248 -6.38 -24.54 11.33
CA MET A 248 -6.74 -23.97 10.02
C MET A 248 -8.16 -23.39 9.97
N TRP A 249 -9.11 -23.97 10.71
CA TRP A 249 -10.50 -23.52 10.71
C TRP A 249 -10.66 -22.11 11.31
N LEU A 250 -9.96 -21.82 12.41
CA LEU A 250 -9.95 -20.50 13.02
C LEU A 250 -9.22 -19.48 12.14
N LYS A 251 -8.11 -19.86 11.50
CA LYS A 251 -7.45 -19.01 10.50
C LYS A 251 -8.40 -18.69 9.34
N GLY A 252 -9.15 -19.69 8.87
CA GLY A 252 -10.17 -19.54 7.83
C GLY A 252 -11.31 -18.60 8.24
N SER A 253 -11.81 -18.69 9.47
CA SER A 253 -12.87 -17.80 9.95
C SER A 253 -12.42 -16.34 10.05
N ALA A 254 -11.18 -16.09 10.50
CA ALA A 254 -10.60 -14.75 10.49
C ALA A 254 -10.43 -14.20 9.06
N GLY A 255 -10.02 -15.06 8.11
CA GLY A 255 -9.99 -14.72 6.68
C GLY A 255 -11.38 -14.38 6.13
N LEU A 256 -12.43 -15.10 6.54
CA LEU A 256 -13.82 -14.79 6.16
C LEU A 256 -14.27 -13.44 6.69
N ILE A 257 -13.95 -13.08 7.94
CA ILE A 257 -14.26 -11.76 8.51
C ILE A 257 -13.65 -10.65 7.65
N LEU A 258 -12.37 -10.81 7.26
CA LEU A 258 -11.68 -9.88 6.37
C LEU A 258 -12.38 -9.77 5.01
N LEU A 259 -12.76 -10.90 4.40
CA LEU A 259 -13.48 -10.92 3.12
C LEU A 259 -14.85 -10.23 3.20
N VAL A 260 -15.61 -10.44 4.28
CA VAL A 260 -16.88 -9.76 4.51
C VAL A 260 -16.67 -8.24 4.59
N GLY A 261 -15.57 -7.79 5.20
CA GLY A 261 -15.16 -6.39 5.18
C GLY A 261 -14.99 -5.82 3.76
N ILE A 262 -14.33 -6.57 2.88
CA ILE A 262 -14.16 -6.20 1.46
C ILE A 262 -15.51 -6.18 0.72
N ILE A 263 -16.41 -7.12 1.00
CA ILE A 263 -17.75 -7.17 0.39
C ILE A 263 -18.54 -5.90 0.72
N PHE A 264 -18.46 -5.38 1.96
CA PHE A 264 -19.12 -4.12 2.30
C PHE A 264 -18.55 -2.92 1.54
N PHE A 265 -17.25 -2.91 1.24
CA PHE A 265 -16.65 -1.90 0.37
C PHE A 265 -17.19 -1.99 -1.07
N ILE A 266 -17.24 -3.19 -1.65
CA ILE A 266 -17.80 -3.41 -2.99
C ILE A 266 -19.27 -2.95 -3.02
N LYS A 267 -20.05 -3.28 -1.98
CA LYS A 267 -21.44 -2.84 -1.83
C LYS A 267 -21.55 -1.31 -1.79
N TYR A 268 -20.65 -0.62 -1.09
CA TYR A 268 -20.61 0.84 -1.06
C TYR A 268 -20.38 1.43 -2.47
N ASN A 269 -19.41 0.89 -3.22
CA ASN A 269 -19.11 1.34 -4.58
C ASN A 269 -20.25 1.04 -5.55
N TYR A 270 -20.88 -0.12 -5.44
CA TYR A 270 -22.04 -0.48 -6.23
C TYR A 270 -23.20 0.50 -6.02
N ASP A 271 -23.45 0.90 -4.77
CA ASP A 271 -24.47 1.92 -4.46
C ASP A 271 -24.08 3.30 -5.01
N ALA A 272 -22.80 3.67 -4.96
CA ALA A 272 -22.29 4.88 -5.59
C ALA A 272 -22.52 4.86 -7.11
N TYR A 273 -22.26 3.73 -7.77
CA TYR A 273 -22.47 3.55 -9.20
C TYR A 273 -23.95 3.60 -9.58
N LYS A 274 -24.83 2.95 -8.81
CA LYS A 274 -26.28 3.00 -9.05
C LYS A 274 -26.83 4.42 -8.96
N LYS A 275 -26.35 5.20 -7.99
CA LYS A 275 -26.78 6.58 -7.74
C LYS A 275 -26.07 7.61 -8.63
N ARG A 276 -25.20 7.20 -9.56
CA ARG A 276 -24.42 8.13 -10.39
C ARG A 276 -25.31 9.04 -11.24
N LEU A 277 -24.99 10.32 -11.23
CA LEU A 277 -25.56 11.29 -12.16
C LEU A 277 -24.81 11.26 -13.49
N ARG A 278 -23.48 11.08 -13.46
CA ARG A 278 -22.65 10.96 -14.66
C ARG A 278 -22.86 9.59 -15.33
N LYS A 279 -23.64 9.54 -16.41
CA LYS A 279 -23.94 8.29 -17.13
C LYS A 279 -22.84 7.87 -18.10
N LYS A 280 -22.23 8.83 -18.81
CA LYS A 280 -21.11 8.59 -19.73
C LYS A 280 -19.79 8.66 -18.98
N LEU A 281 -19.16 7.50 -18.82
CA LEU A 281 -17.87 7.35 -18.15
C LEU A 281 -16.73 7.39 -19.18
N ASP A 282 -15.65 8.09 -18.84
CA ASP A 282 -14.39 8.01 -19.59
C ASP A 282 -13.71 6.65 -19.38
N ILE A 283 -12.66 6.38 -20.17
CA ILE A 283 -11.98 5.08 -20.19
C ILE A 283 -11.40 4.73 -18.81
N GLY A 284 -10.77 5.69 -18.13
CA GLY A 284 -10.21 5.46 -16.80
C GLY A 284 -11.29 5.03 -15.81
N MET A 285 -12.42 5.73 -15.82
CA MET A 285 -13.54 5.41 -14.94
C MET A 285 -14.22 4.08 -15.31
N LYS A 286 -14.25 3.67 -16.59
CA LYS A 286 -14.73 2.33 -16.99
C LYS A 286 -13.84 1.22 -16.42
N LEU A 287 -12.52 1.39 -16.46
CA LEU A 287 -11.59 0.44 -15.84
C LEU A 287 -11.78 0.37 -14.33
N SER A 288 -12.00 1.51 -13.67
CA SER A 288 -12.31 1.54 -12.24
C SER A 288 -13.64 0.86 -11.90
N VAL A 289 -14.66 0.98 -12.76
CA VAL A 289 -15.91 0.23 -12.60
C VAL A 289 -15.66 -1.26 -12.70
N PHE A 290 -14.97 -1.72 -13.74
CA PHE A 290 -14.64 -3.13 -13.91
C PHE A 290 -13.86 -3.72 -12.72
N ALA A 291 -12.99 -2.92 -12.09
CA ALA A 291 -12.19 -3.37 -10.96
C ALA A 291 -12.98 -3.48 -9.64
N PHE A 292 -14.03 -2.68 -9.44
CA PHE A 292 -14.59 -2.45 -8.09
C PHE A 292 -16.11 -2.59 -7.96
N ILE A 293 -16.83 -2.88 -9.05
CA ILE A 293 -18.30 -2.93 -9.12
C ILE A 293 -18.73 -4.18 -9.88
#